data_AF-A0A5B9FLE1-F1
#
_entry.id   AF-A0A5B9FLE1-F1
#
_cell.length_a   1.000
_cell.length_b   1.000
_cell.length_c   1.000
_cell.angle_alpha   90.00
_cell.angle_beta   90.00
_cell.angle_gamma   90.00
#
_symmetry.space_group_name_H-M   'P 1'
#
loop_
_entity.id
_entity.type
_entity.pdbx_description
1 polymer ?
#
loop_
_entity_poly.entity_id
_entity_poly.type
_entity_poly.pdbx_seq_one_letter_code
_entity_poly.pdbx_strand_id
1 'polypeptide(L)' 'MEPAGFIAFAEHRAARLSLGLTIAACDHDRCRLTLSGPEALIDAFEMAVSLGPYDSIVLDVSRFQTDEDLPEKAAT' A
#
# COMPACT_ATOMS: atom_id res chain seq x y z
N MET A 1 -4.20 5.11 12.23
CA MET A 1 -2.91 4.54 11.81
C MET A 1 -1.84 5.60 11.93
N GLU A 2 -0.60 5.25 12.33
CA GLU A 2 0.52 6.21 12.31
C GLU A 2 1.17 6.22 10.92
N PRO A 3 1.04 7.32 10.13
CA PRO A 3 1.41 7.32 8.72
C PRO A 3 2.91 7.06 8.51
N ALA A 4 3.78 7.64 9.35
CA ALA A 4 5.23 7.43 9.26
C ALA A 4 5.64 5.97 9.48
N GLY A 5 4.99 5.26 10.40
CA GLY A 5 5.28 3.85 10.67
C GLY A 5 4.83 2.94 9.53
N PHE A 6 3.66 3.22 8.96
CA PHE A 6 3.14 2.49 7.81
C PHE A 6 3.98 2.71 6.55
N ILE A 7 4.38 3.96 6.27
CA ILE A 7 5.28 4.31 5.16
C ILE A 7 6.59 3.52 5.26
N ALA A 8 7.25 3.56 6.41
CA ALA A 8 8.52 2.84 6.61
C ALA A 8 8.36 1.32 6.42
N PHE A 9 7.25 0.75 6.87
CA PHE A 9 6.93 -0.66 6.66
C PHE A 9 6.74 -0.99 5.17
N ALA A 10 5.96 -0.17 4.45
CA ALA A 10 5.71 -0.34 3.02
C ALA A 10 7.00 -0.21 2.21
N GLU A 11 7.83 0.80 2.47
CA GLU A 11 9.13 0.98 1.82
C GLU A 11 10.05 -0.22 2.03
N HIS A 12 10.14 -0.71 3.27
CA HIS A 12 10.96 -1.87 3.58
C HIS A 12 10.50 -3.13 2.85
N ARG A 13 9.19 -3.36 2.74
CA ARG A 13 8.61 -4.51 2.02
C ARG A 13 8.83 -4.39 0.51
N ALA A 14 8.65 -3.20 -0.06
CA ALA A 14 8.88 -2.97 -1.49
C ALA A 14 10.34 -3.17 -1.86
N ALA A 15 11.27 -2.63 -1.05
CA ALA A 15 12.71 -2.80 -1.26
C ALA A 15 13.13 -4.29 -1.19
N ARG A 16 12.56 -5.06 -0.25
CA ARG A 16 12.82 -6.50 -0.14
C ARG A 16 12.34 -7.30 -1.35
N LEU A 17 11.27 -6.86 -1.99
CA LEU A 17 10.70 -7.48 -3.19
C LEU A 17 11.27 -6.87 -4.48
N SER A 18 12.21 -5.92 -4.38
CA SER A 18 12.73 -5.14 -5.53
C SER A 18 11.61 -4.53 -6.38
N LEU A 19 10.55 -4.04 -5.73
CA LEU A 19 9.44 -3.35 -6.36
C LEU A 19 9.67 -1.84 -6.37
N GLY A 20 9.22 -1.17 -7.43
CA GLY A 20 9.04 0.27 -7.42
C GLY A 20 7.85 0.62 -6.52
N LEU A 21 8.05 1.52 -5.56
CA LEU A 21 7.00 2.04 -4.70
C LEU A 21 6.99 3.57 -4.78
N THR A 22 5.81 4.14 -4.95
CA THR A 22 5.57 5.59 -4.85
C THR A 22 4.43 5.84 -3.89
N ILE A 23 4.63 6.72 -2.91
CA ILE A 23 3.60 7.06 -1.93
C ILE A 23 2.89 8.31 -2.42
N ALA A 24 1.61 8.18 -2.78
CA ALA A 24 0.82 9.27 -3.32
C ALA A 24 0.21 10.14 -2.20
N ALA A 25 -0.37 9.50 -1.20
CA ALA A 25 -0.93 10.15 -0.02
C ALA A 25 -0.95 9.16 1.14
N CYS A 26 -0.68 9.60 2.35
CA CYS A 26 -0.79 8.74 3.53
C CYS A 26 -1.23 9.59 4.73
N ASP A 27 -2.42 9.30 5.23
CA ASP A 27 -3.00 9.95 6.39
C ASP A 27 -3.37 8.91 7.46
N HIS A 28 -4.02 9.35 8.54
CA HIS A 28 -4.37 8.48 9.65
C HIS A 28 -5.50 7.48 9.33
N ASP A 29 -6.29 7.74 8.28
CA ASP A 29 -7.45 6.96 7.84
C ASP A 29 -7.10 6.03 6.67
N ARG A 30 -6.34 6.51 5.68
CA ARG A 30 -5.98 5.77 4.46
C ARG A 30 -4.57 6.08 3.95
N CYS A 31 -3.97 5.11 3.29
CA CYS A 31 -2.69 5.28 2.61
C CYS A 31 -2.78 4.79 1.16
N ARG A 32 -2.46 5.68 0.23
CA ARG A 32 -2.45 5.45 -1.21
C ARG A 32 -1.02 5.27 -1.71
N LEU A 33 -0.78 4.11 -2.29
CA LEU A 33 0.52 3.67 -2.77
C LEU A 33 0.40 3.22 -4.23
N THR A 34 1.42 3.49 -5.03
CA THR A 34 1.55 2.99 -6.39
C THR A 34 2.73 2.04 -6.44
N LEU A 35 2.49 0.82 -6.93
CA LEU A 35 3.50 -0.22 -7.09
C LEU A 35 3.83 -0.43 -8.56
N SER A 36 5.08 -0.78 -8.84
CA SER A 36 5.53 -1.12 -10.19
C SER A 36 6.47 -2.32 -10.12
N GLY A 37 6.16 -3.36 -10.88
CA GLY A 37 6.97 -4.58 -10.92
C GLY A 37 6.15 -5.81 -11.33
N PRO A 38 6.70 -7.01 -11.12
CA PRO A 38 6.02 -8.26 -11.44
C PRO A 38 4.76 -8.46 -10.59
N GLU A 39 3.66 -8.89 -11.21
CA GLU A 39 2.37 -9.13 -10.56
C GLU A 39 2.49 -10.02 -9.32
N ALA A 40 3.20 -11.16 -9.43
CA ALA A 40 3.40 -12.07 -8.30
C ALA A 40 4.10 -11.43 -7.08
N LEU A 41 4.97 -10.44 -7.30
CA LEU A 41 5.61 -9.71 -6.20
C LEU A 41 4.68 -8.63 -5.63
N ILE A 42 3.87 -8.00 -6.48
CA ILE A 42 2.81 -7.09 -6.06
C ILE A 42 1.77 -7.83 -5.19
N ASP A 43 1.35 -9.04 -5.57
CA ASP A 43 0.49 -9.89 -4.73
C ASP A 43 1.15 -10.23 -3.38
N ALA A 44 2.44 -10.57 -3.39
CA ALA A 44 3.17 -10.84 -2.16
C ALA A 44 3.27 -9.59 -1.25
N PHE A 45 3.39 -8.41 -1.86
CA PHE A 45 3.37 -7.13 -1.15
C PHE A 45 1.98 -6.86 -0.55
N GLU A 46 0.90 -7.01 -1.32
CA GLU A 46 -0.47 -6.86 -0.85
C GLU A 46 -0.75 -7.76 0.36
N MET A 47 -0.38 -9.05 0.26
CA MET A 47 -0.48 -9.99 1.36
C MET A 47 0.35 -9.59 2.59
N ALA A 48 1.50 -8.96 2.40
CA ALA A 48 2.32 -8.48 3.52
C ALA A 48 1.73 -7.22 4.17
N VAL A 49 1.10 -6.34 3.38
CA VAL A 49 0.50 -5.10 3.85
C VAL A 49 -0.84 -5.35 4.54
N SER A 50 -1.61 -6.36 4.15
CA SER A 50 -2.84 -6.74 4.86
C SER A 50 -2.59 -7.20 6.30
N LEU A 51 -1.37 -7.66 6.62
CA LEU A 51 -0.96 -7.97 7.99
C LEU A 51 -0.63 -6.74 8.82
N GLY A 52 -0.30 -5.62 8.16
CA GLY A 52 0.10 -4.37 8.80
C GLY A 52 1.45 -4.43 9.54
N PRO A 53 1.98 -3.27 9.98
CA PRO A 53 3.03 -3.21 10.98
C PRO A 53 2.49 -3.62 12.36
N TYR A 54 3.37 -3.97 13.30
CA TYR A 54 2.99 -4.40 14.65
C TYR A 54 2.09 -3.38 15.39
N ASP A 55 2.25 -2.10 15.10
CA ASP A 55 1.53 -1.00 15.76
C ASP A 55 0.33 -0.47 14.95
N SER A 56 -0.13 -1.15 13.89
CA SER A 56 -1.34 -0.74 13.17
C SER A 56 -2.14 -1.90 12.62
N ILE A 57 -3.46 -1.84 12.79
CA ILE A 57 -4.41 -2.79 12.20
C ILE A 57 -4.83 -2.25 10.84
N VAL A 58 -4.65 -3.07 9.79
CA VAL A 58 -5.17 -2.79 8.45
C VAL A 58 -6.56 -3.38 8.34
N LEU A 59 -7.55 -2.54 8.06
CA LEU A 59 -8.96 -2.94 8.03
C LEU A 59 -9.37 -3.41 6.64
N ASP A 60 -8.85 -2.78 5.60
CA ASP A 60 -9.16 -3.08 4.21
C ASP A 60 -7.95 -2.76 3.33
N VAL A 61 -7.76 -3.56 2.28
CA VAL A 61 -6.76 -3.31 1.24
C VAL A 61 -7.46 -3.43 -0.10
N SER A 62 -7.54 -2.30 -0.81
CA SER A 62 -8.09 -2.23 -2.16
C SER A 62 -6.95 -2.00 -3.15
N ARG A 63 -6.81 -2.88 -4.15
CA ARG A 63 -5.88 -2.71 -5.28
C ARG A 63 -6.64 -2.32 -6.54
N PHE A 64 -6.02 -1.46 -7.34
CA PHE A 64 -6.52 -1.02 -8.63
C PHE A 64 -5.37 -1.11 -9.63
N GLN A 65 -5.54 -1.87 -10.72
CA GLN A 65 -4.49 -2.00 -11.75
C GLN A 65 -4.34 -0.74 -12.61
N THR A 66 -5.40 0.08 -12.66
CA THR A 66 -5.47 1.33 -13.43
C THR A 66 -6.28 2.36 -12.65
N ASP A 67 -5.95 3.65 -12.80
CA ASP A 67 -6.64 4.77 -12.12
C ASP A 67 -8.15 4.81 -12.44
N GLU A 68 -8.54 4.25 -13.59
CA GLU A 68 -9.93 4.13 -14.06
C GLU A 68 -10.79 3.13 -13.25
N ASP A 69 -10.16 2.23 -12.49
CA ASP A 69 -10.86 1.25 -11.63
C ASP A 69 -11.13 1.84 -10.22
N LEU A 70 -10.62 3.03 -9.94
CA LEU A 70 -10.72 3.65 -8.62
C LEU A 70 -12.18 4.09 -8.35
N PRO A 71 -12.84 3.62 -7.27
CA PRO A 71 -14.18 4.05 -6.95
C PRO A 71 -14.17 5.56 -6.65
N GLU A 72 -15.15 6.28 -7.21
CA GLU A 72 -15.35 7.74 -7.09
C GLU A 72 -15.30 8.26 -5.63
N LYS A 73 -15.54 7.37 -4.67
CA LYS A 73 -15.50 7.61 -3.21
C LYS A 73 -14.09 7.74 -2.62
N ALA A 74 -13.04 7.31 -3.31
CA ALA A 74 -11.67 7.33 -2.79
C ALA A 74 -10.96 8.70 -2.94
N ALA A 75 -11.58 9.65 -3.66
CA ALA A 75 -11.00 10.94 -4.05
C ALA A 75 -11.28 12.12 -3.10
N THR A 76 -12.08 11.93 -2.03
CA THR A 76 -12.35 12.97 -1.03
C THR A 76 -11.64 12.67 0.27
#